data_AF-A0A537MP26-F1
#
_entry.id   AF-A0A537MP26-F1
#
_cell.length_a   1.000
_cell.length_b   1.000
_cell.length_c   1.000
_cell.angle_alpha   90.00
_cell.angle_beta   90.00
_cell.angle_gamma   90.00
#
_symmetry.space_group_name_H-M   'P 1'
#
loop_
_entity.id
_entity.type
_entity.pdbx_description
1 polymer ?
#
loop_
_entity_poly.entity_id
_entity_poly.type
_entity_poly.pdbx_seq_one_letter_code
_entity_poly.pdbx_strand_id
1 'polypeptide(L)'
;MRMMLRFTIPVEKGNQAYKDGSLGKTMETIMKKLNPEAAYFAPMDGKRAGMLFFDVAEPSQIVEAVEPLFSGLNAAVELVPVMNGDDLRKGLSKAAS
;
A
#
# COMPACT_ATOMS: atom_id res chain seq x y z
N MET A 1 6.31 -9.02 9.26
CA MET A 1 5.29 -9.76 8.50
C MET A 1 5.08 -9.01 7.21
N ARG A 2 5.20 -9.70 6.07
CA ARG A 2 5.01 -9.09 4.76
C ARG A 2 3.54 -8.76 4.54
N MET A 3 3.28 -7.51 4.21
CA MET A 3 1.96 -6.97 3.95
C MET A 3 1.91 -6.41 2.54
N MET A 4 0.76 -6.59 1.87
CA MET A 4 0.38 -5.77 0.73
C MET A 4 -0.57 -4.69 1.21
N LEU A 5 -0.26 -3.43 0.89
CA LEU A 5 -1.20 -2.32 0.92
C LEU A 5 -1.60 -1.98 -0.50
N ARG A 6 -2.89 -2.08 -0.80
CA ARG A 6 -3.50 -1.57 -2.04
C ARG A 6 -4.33 -0.34 -1.73
N PHE A 7 -4.20 0.72 -2.52
CA PHE A 7 -5.01 1.92 -2.35
C PHE A 7 -5.60 2.43 -3.66
N THR A 8 -6.77 3.06 -3.58
CA THR A 8 -7.39 3.80 -4.70
C THR A 8 -7.83 5.18 -4.24
N ILE A 9 -7.57 6.20 -5.06
CA ILE A 9 -7.87 7.60 -4.74
C ILE A 9 -9.09 8.05 -5.55
N PRO A 10 -10.13 8.64 -4.93
CA PRO A 10 -11.24 9.25 -5.65
C PRO A 10 -10.75 10.25 -6.70
N VAL A 11 -11.36 10.24 -7.89
CA VAL A 11 -10.89 11.03 -9.04
C VAL A 11 -10.80 12.52 -8.71
N GLU A 12 -11.83 13.07 -8.08
CA GLU A 12 -11.89 14.49 -7.69
C GLU A 12 -10.76 14.86 -6.73
N LYS A 13 -10.60 14.09 -5.65
CA LYS A 13 -9.55 14.32 -4.65
C LYS A 13 -8.15 14.14 -5.24
N GLY A 14 -7.95 13.12 -6.08
CA GLY A 14 -6.69 12.90 -6.77
C GLY A 14 -6.34 14.03 -7.75
N ASN A 15 -7.33 14.62 -8.42
CA ASN A 15 -7.11 15.78 -9.30
C ASN A 15 -6.77 17.05 -8.50
N GLN A 16 -7.44 17.27 -7.37
CA GLN A 16 -7.12 18.37 -6.45
C GLN A 16 -5.70 18.23 -5.91
N ALA A 17 -5.38 17.06 -5.35
CA ALA A 17 -4.08 16.76 -4.76
C ALA A 17 -2.92 16.82 -5.77
N TYR A 18 -3.20 16.50 -7.04
CA TYR A 18 -2.25 16.67 -8.13
C TYR A 18 -1.96 18.16 -8.39
N LYS A 19 -3.00 18.99 -8.45
CA LYS A 19 -2.86 20.43 -8.74
C LYS A 19 -2.16 21.20 -7.63
N ASP A 20 -2.43 20.86 -6.37
CA ASP A 20 -1.81 21.52 -5.21
C ASP A 20 -0.47 20.89 -4.77
N GLY A 21 -0.04 19.81 -5.45
CA GLY A 21 1.22 19.12 -5.22
C GLY A 21 1.23 18.22 -3.96
N SER A 22 0.14 18.13 -3.21
CA SER A 22 0.05 17.26 -2.04
C SER A 22 0.15 15.79 -2.40
N LEU A 23 -0.30 15.38 -3.59
CA LEU A 23 -0.21 13.99 -4.04
C LEU A 23 1.24 13.48 -4.01
N GLY A 24 2.17 14.24 -4.59
CA GLY A 24 3.60 13.88 -4.62
C GLY A 24 4.20 13.80 -3.21
N LYS A 25 3.94 14.82 -2.38
CA LYS A 25 4.42 14.87 -0.99
C LYS A 25 3.91 13.71 -0.14
N THR A 26 2.65 13.33 -0.29
CA THR A 26 2.08 12.17 0.40
C THR A 26 2.75 10.88 -0.07
N MET A 27 2.95 10.69 -1.38
CA MET A 27 3.63 9.51 -1.90
C MET A 27 5.09 9.42 -1.43
N GLU A 28 5.86 10.52 -1.47
CA GLU A 28 7.23 10.56 -0.96
C GLU A 28 7.31 10.19 0.52
N THR A 29 6.38 10.72 1.32
CA THR A 29 6.27 10.41 2.75
C THR A 29 6.03 8.92 2.97
N ILE A 30 5.08 8.34 2.23
CA ILE A 30 4.75 6.91 2.32
C ILE A 30 5.94 6.05 1.91
N MET A 31 6.59 6.36 0.77
CA MET A 31 7.73 5.60 0.27
C MET A 31 8.91 5.64 1.24
N LYS A 32 9.21 6.81 1.83
CA LYS A 32 10.27 6.95 2.83
C LYS A 32 9.96 6.19 4.11
N LYS A 33 8.71 6.22 4.55
CA LYS A 33 8.29 5.64 5.83
C LYS A 33 8.18 4.12 5.77
N LEU A 34 7.55 3.60 4.72
CA LEU A 34 7.29 2.16 4.57
C LEU A 34 8.46 1.42 3.97
N ASN A 35 9.33 2.11 3.21
CA ASN A 35 10.47 1.53 2.51
C ASN A 35 10.12 0.17 1.84
N PRO A 36 9.12 0.17 0.93
CA PRO A 36 8.59 -1.08 0.40
C PRO A 36 9.64 -1.80 -0.44
N GLU A 37 9.64 -3.14 -0.37
CA GLU A 37 10.47 -3.99 -1.24
C GLU A 37 10.01 -3.91 -2.71
N ALA A 38 8.73 -3.59 -2.93
CA ALA A 38 8.17 -3.34 -4.24
C ALA A 38 7.01 -2.35 -4.15
N ALA A 39 6.95 -1.43 -5.11
CA ALA A 39 5.85 -0.49 -5.27
C ALA A 39 5.44 -0.40 -6.74
N TYR A 40 4.17 -0.63 -7.01
CA TYR A 40 3.59 -0.55 -8.35
C TYR A 40 2.46 0.46 -8.35
N PHE A 41 2.45 1.34 -9.34
CA PHE A 41 1.42 2.36 -9.51
C PHE A 41 0.76 2.15 -10.86
N ALA A 42 -0.56 2.03 -10.85
CA ALA A 42 -1.37 1.78 -12.04
C ALA A 42 -2.79 2.31 -11.82
N PRO A 43 -3.53 2.60 -12.89
CA PRO A 43 -4.97 2.83 -12.77
C PRO A 43 -5.67 1.55 -12.30
N MET A 44 -6.54 1.67 -11.30
CA MET A 44 -7.46 0.61 -10.89
C MET A 44 -8.86 1.18 -10.86
N ASP A 45 -9.81 0.54 -11.56
CA ASP A 45 -11.19 1.02 -11.67
C ASP A 45 -11.29 2.50 -12.10
N GLY A 46 -10.43 2.91 -13.04
CA GLY A 46 -10.36 4.29 -13.55
C GLY A 46 -9.79 5.31 -12.55
N LYS A 47 -9.25 4.89 -11.41
CA LYS A 47 -8.72 5.75 -10.34
C LYS A 47 -7.20 5.67 -10.26
N ARG A 48 -6.57 6.73 -9.73
CA ARG A 48 -5.15 6.67 -9.33
C ARG A 48 -5.01 5.68 -8.18
N ALA A 49 -4.11 4.73 -8.31
CA ALA A 49 -3.99 3.63 -7.37
C ALA A 49 -2.54 3.13 -7.28
N GLY A 50 -2.28 2.34 -6.25
CA GLY A 50 -0.98 1.70 -6.06
C GLY A 50 -1.05 0.47 -5.17
N MET A 51 -0.02 -0.36 -5.30
CA MET A 51 0.23 -1.54 -4.48
C MET A 51 1.64 -1.42 -3.91
N LEU A 52 1.77 -1.49 -2.59
CA LEU A 52 3.04 -1.48 -1.88
C LEU A 52 3.19 -2.77 -1.09
N PHE A 53 4.38 -3.34 -1.15
CA PHE A 53 4.75 -4.56 -0.44
C PHE A 53 5.84 -4.21 0.55
N PHE A 54 5.60 -4.41 1.84
CA PHE A 54 6.53 -4.01 2.91
C PHE A 54 6.37 -4.89 4.14
N ASP A 55 7.35 -4.83 5.03
CA ASP A 55 7.31 -5.54 6.30
C ASP A 55 6.71 -4.68 7.41
N VAL A 56 5.76 -5.25 8.14
CA VAL A 56 5.23 -4.71 9.39
C VAL A 56 5.82 -5.48 10.56
N ALA A 57 6.46 -4.78 11.49
CA ALA A 57 7.03 -5.36 12.70
C ALA A 57 5.99 -5.51 13.81
N GLU A 58 5.08 -4.55 13.95
CA GLU A 58 4.02 -4.56 14.97
C GLU A 58 2.68 -4.00 14.45
N PRO A 59 1.52 -4.46 14.97
CA PRO A 59 0.21 -4.05 14.47
C PRO A 59 -0.08 -2.54 14.51
N SER A 60 0.52 -1.80 15.44
CA SER A 60 0.38 -0.34 15.56
C SER A 60 0.87 0.41 14.31
N GLN A 61 1.87 -0.13 13.61
CA GLN A 61 2.42 0.46 12.38
C GLN A 61 1.41 0.47 11.22
N ILE A 62 0.29 -0.25 11.32
CA ILE A 62 -0.78 -0.17 10.33
C ILE A 62 -1.34 1.24 10.24
N VAL A 63 -1.61 1.89 11.38
CA VAL A 63 -2.13 3.27 11.43
C VAL A 63 -1.18 4.20 10.69
N GLU A 64 0.11 4.04 10.97
CA GLU A 64 1.18 4.81 10.37
C GLU A 64 1.29 4.68 8.84
N ALA A 65 0.88 3.54 8.28
CA ALA A 65 0.88 3.28 6.85
C ALA A 65 -0.37 3.82 6.14
N VAL A 66 -1.54 3.72 6.78
CA VAL A 66 -2.82 4.04 6.14
C VAL A 66 -3.28 5.48 6.35
N GLU A 67 -2.93 6.08 7.48
CA GLU A 67 -3.46 7.40 7.85
C GLU A 67 -3.11 8.51 6.84
N PRO A 68 -1.90 8.57 6.23
CA PRO A 68 -1.60 9.54 5.19
C PRO A 68 -2.47 9.38 3.94
N LEU A 69 -2.89 8.16 3.62
CA LEU A 69 -3.77 7.84 2.50
C LEU A 69 -5.22 8.25 2.79
N PHE A 70 -5.69 8.00 4.01
CA PHE A 70 -7.02 8.41 4.45
C PHE A 70 -7.14 9.93 4.55
N SER A 71 -6.36 10.55 5.44
CA SER A 71 -6.45 11.98 5.74
C SER A 71 -5.97 12.87 4.58
N GLY A 72 -4.92 12.47 3.87
CA GLY A 72 -4.34 13.28 2.79
C GLY A 72 -5.09 13.15 1.47
N LEU A 73 -5.57 11.94 1.14
CA LEU A 73 -6.03 11.60 -0.21
C LEU A 73 -7.46 11.05 -0.27
N ASN A 74 -8.15 10.92 0.86
CA ASN A 74 -9.48 10.28 0.92
C ASN A 74 -9.49 8.91 0.23
N ALA A 75 -8.38 8.16 0.35
CA ALA A 75 -8.20 6.92 -0.38
C ALA A 75 -8.96 5.77 0.30
N ALA A 76 -9.44 4.82 -0.51
CA ALA A 76 -9.81 3.50 0.00
C ALA A 76 -8.56 2.63 0.06
N VAL A 77 -8.36 1.91 1.17
CA VAL A 77 -7.17 1.08 1.41
C VAL A 77 -7.59 -0.34 1.75
N GLU A 78 -6.83 -1.31 1.23
CA GLU A 78 -6.88 -2.72 1.57
C GLU A 78 -5.50 -3.15 2.05
N LEU A 79 -5.45 -3.86 3.18
CA LEU A 79 -4.23 -4.40 3.77
C LEU A 79 -4.41 -5.89 3.99
N VAL A 80 -3.52 -6.70 3.43
CA VAL A 80 -3.55 -8.15 3.60
C VAL A 80 -2.14 -8.68 3.84
N PRO A 81 -1.96 -9.65 4.74
CA PRO A 81 -0.72 -10.44 4.81
C PRO A 81 -0.51 -11.16 3.49
N VAL A 82 0.71 -11.15 2.98
CA VAL A 82 1.06 -11.84 1.73
C VAL A 82 2.32 -12.68 1.91
N MET A 83 2.48 -13.64 1.01
CA MET A 83 3.60 -14.56 0.99
C MET A 83 4.27 -14.49 -0.38
N ASN A 84 5.60 -14.58 -0.42
CA ASN A 84 6.31 -14.68 -1.68
C ASN A 84 6.35 -16.15 -2.16
N GLY A 85 7.03 -16.42 -3.28
CA GLY A 85 7.11 -17.78 -3.84
C GLY A 85 7.78 -18.80 -2.91
N ASP A 86 8.76 -18.38 -2.10
CA ASP A 86 9.48 -19.25 -1.17
C ASP A 86 8.63 -19.58 0.06
N ASP A 87 7.94 -18.57 0.59
CA ASP A 87 6.97 -18.72 1.67
C ASP A 87 5.84 -19.70 1.27
N LEU A 88 5.29 -19.53 0.07
CA LEU A 88 4.25 -20.41 -0.49
C LEU A 88 4.75 -21.84 -0.61
N ARG A 89 5.96 -22.06 -1.17
CA ARG A 89 6.55 -23.39 -1.33
C ARG A 89 6.71 -24.08 0.04
N LYS A 90 7.21 -23.35 1.04
CA LYS A 90 7.36 -23.87 2.42
C LYS A 90 6.01 -24.22 3.06
N GLY A 91 4.98 -23.42 2.82
CA GLY A 91 3.62 -23.69 3.29
C GLY A 91 3.01 -24.94 2.67
N LEU A 92 3.11 -25.08 1.35
CA LEU A 92 2.60 -26.25 0.61
C LEU A 92 3.27 -27.55 1.05
N SER A 93 4.60 -27.56 1.20
CA SER A 93 5.33 -28.76 1.64
C SER A 93 4.92 -29.22 3.04
N LYS A 94 4.51 -28.31 3.93
CA LYS A 94 4.02 -28.64 5.29
C LYS A 94 2.55 -29.08 5.32
N ALA A 95 1.74 -28.58 4.39
CA ALA A 95 0.31 -28.93 4.34
C ALA A 95 0.07 -30.30 3.70
N ALA A 96 1.01 -30.76 2.85
CA ALA A 96 0.95 -32.06 2.18
C ALA A 96 1.50 -33.23 3.02
N SER A 97 1.97 -32.98 4.25
CA SER A 97 2.52 -33.97 5.20
C SER A 97 1.53 -34.25 6.33
#